data_AF-A0A3D1PNB5-F1
#
_entry.id   AF-A0A3D1PNB5-F1
#
_cell.length_a   1.000
_cell.length_b   1.000
_cell.length_c   1.000
_cell.angle_alpha   90.00
_cell.angle_beta   90.00
_cell.angle_gamma   90.00
#
_symmetry.space_group_name_H-M   'P 1'
#
loop_
_entity.id
_entity.type
_entity.pdbx_description
1 polymer ?
#
loop_
_entity_poly.entity_id
_entity_poly.type
_entity_poly.pdbx_seq_one_letter_code
_entity_poly.pdbx_strand_id
1 'polypeptide(L)'
;VTEEYLAGHGRADAYKELKPADVAYYDGCIELDLSKIECMIALPMHPSYAYPIRELKANAKDLLHEIETRANEQLSGKVKMDLVSKVRADGSIYVDQGIVAGCSGGTYENLCAVADILRGKSCGNGEFKFSAYPDSMPTYLELVKNGVVADIVSAGGIFRECFCGPCFGAG
;
A
#
# COMPACT_ATOMS: atom_id res chain seq x y z
N VAL A 1 9.04 15.50 -16.57
CA VAL A 1 8.44 14.22 -16.13
C VAL A 1 7.92 13.36 -17.27
N THR A 2 6.76 13.61 -17.89
CA THR A 2 6.21 12.71 -18.94
C THR A 2 7.12 12.59 -20.18
N GLU A 3 7.69 13.70 -20.63
CA GLU A 3 8.67 13.71 -21.73
C GLU A 3 9.91 12.88 -21.40
N GLU A 4 10.53 13.12 -20.23
CA GLU A 4 11.69 12.37 -19.74
C GLU A 4 11.38 10.88 -19.57
N TYR A 5 10.19 10.55 -19.04
CA TYR A 5 9.72 9.17 -18.92
C TYR A 5 9.67 8.49 -20.28
N LEU A 6 9.03 9.11 -21.28
CA LEU A 6 8.94 8.55 -22.63
C LEU A 6 10.33 8.44 -23.30
N ALA A 7 11.19 9.44 -23.13
CA ALA A 7 12.55 9.42 -23.65
C ALA A 7 13.38 8.28 -23.04
N GLY A 8 13.29 8.05 -21.72
CA GLY A 8 13.95 6.94 -21.03
C GLY A 8 13.48 5.56 -21.51
N HIS A 9 12.27 5.47 -22.07
CA HIS A 9 11.71 4.25 -22.66
C HIS A 9 11.88 4.17 -24.18
N GLY A 10 12.72 5.03 -24.79
CA GLY A 10 12.98 5.03 -26.23
C GLY A 10 11.79 5.52 -27.08
N ARG A 11 10.89 6.32 -26.50
CA ARG A 11 9.65 6.81 -27.12
C ARG A 11 9.57 8.34 -27.11
N ALA A 12 10.71 9.02 -27.19
CA ALA A 12 10.76 10.48 -27.15
C ALA A 12 9.90 11.12 -28.26
N ASP A 13 9.85 10.50 -29.44
CA ASP A 13 9.04 10.90 -30.59
C ASP A 13 7.52 10.79 -30.37
N ALA A 14 7.09 9.99 -29.39
CA ALA A 14 5.69 9.86 -29.02
C ALA A 14 5.21 10.97 -28.06
N TYR A 15 6.13 11.81 -27.54
CA TYR A 15 5.74 12.90 -26.65
C TYR A 15 5.03 14.01 -27.41
N LYS A 16 3.91 14.45 -26.86
CA LYS A 16 3.20 15.66 -27.25
C LYS A 16 2.69 16.33 -26.00
N GLU A 17 3.00 17.61 -25.84
CA GLU A 17 2.48 18.38 -24.72
C GLU A 17 0.96 18.45 -24.79
N LEU A 18 0.32 18.06 -23.68
CA LEU A 18 -1.10 18.25 -23.45
C LEU A 18 -1.24 19.19 -22.26
N LYS A 19 -1.75 20.40 -22.50
CA LYS A 19 -2.07 21.37 -21.46
C LYS A 19 -3.52 21.81 -21.59
N PRO A 20 -4.20 22.12 -20.47
CA PRO A 20 -5.49 22.77 -20.52
C PRO A 20 -5.41 24.06 -21.35
N ALA A 21 -6.54 24.47 -21.94
CA ALA A 21 -6.64 25.80 -22.54
C ALA A 21 -6.41 26.88 -21.47
N ASP A 22 -6.00 28.08 -21.90
CA ASP A 22 -5.75 29.22 -21.00
C ASP A 22 -6.95 29.55 -20.10
N VAL A 23 -8.16 29.25 -20.57
CA VAL A 23 -9.39 29.30 -19.79
C VAL A 23 -10.09 27.93 -19.88
N ALA A 24 -9.93 27.12 -18.84
CA ALA A 24 -10.66 25.87 -18.64
C ALA A 24 -11.62 26.02 -17.45
N TYR A 25 -12.89 25.67 -17.65
CA TYR A 25 -13.89 25.67 -16.59
C TYR A 25 -14.02 24.27 -15.98
N TYR A 26 -14.15 24.22 -14.66
CA TYR A 26 -14.37 23.01 -13.89
C TYR A 26 -15.61 23.20 -13.00
N ASP A 27 -16.46 22.18 -12.88
CA ASP A 27 -17.66 22.23 -12.03
C ASP A 27 -17.32 22.32 -10.53
N GLY A 28 -16.08 21.98 -10.16
CA GLY A 28 -15.56 22.10 -8.80
C GLY A 28 -14.03 22.06 -8.78
N CYS A 29 -13.44 22.53 -7.68
CA CYS A 29 -12.01 22.50 -7.43
C CYS A 29 -11.75 22.00 -6.00
N ILE A 30 -10.78 21.10 -5.87
CA ILE A 30 -10.26 20.66 -4.57
C ILE A 30 -8.80 21.08 -4.52
N GLU A 31 -8.44 21.87 -3.53
CA GLU A 31 -7.06 22.30 -3.30
C GLU A 31 -6.43 21.40 -2.22
N LEU A 32 -5.24 20.87 -2.53
CA LEU A 32 -4.48 20.00 -1.63
C LEU A 32 -3.08 20.58 -1.41
N ASP A 33 -2.78 20.91 -0.16
CA ASP A 33 -1.44 21.30 0.26
C ASP A 33 -0.63 20.05 0.63
N LEU A 34 0.24 19.62 -0.29
CA LEU A 34 1.05 18.41 -0.12
C LEU A 34 1.98 18.47 1.09
N SER A 35 2.33 19.66 1.59
CA SER A 35 3.18 19.81 2.78
C SER A 35 2.47 19.45 4.09
N LYS A 36 1.13 19.42 4.07
CA LYS A 36 0.30 19.06 5.23
C LYS A 36 -0.14 17.59 5.23
N ILE A 37 0.16 16.84 4.17
CA ILE A 37 -0.18 15.43 4.07
C ILE A 37 0.78 14.62 4.93
N GLU A 38 0.23 13.76 5.78
CA GLU A 38 0.99 12.82 6.60
C GLU A 38 0.71 11.36 6.18
N CYS A 39 1.36 10.40 6.83
CA CYS A 39 1.13 8.98 6.54
C CYS A 39 -0.29 8.56 6.94
N MET A 40 -1.07 8.11 5.96
CA MET A 40 -2.48 7.72 6.12
C MET A 40 -2.65 6.20 5.97
N ILE A 41 -3.74 5.68 6.52
CA ILE A 41 -4.21 4.31 6.33
C ILE A 41 -5.73 4.30 6.15
N ALA A 42 -6.21 3.52 5.19
CA ALA A 42 -7.64 3.22 5.07
C ALA A 42 -7.97 1.97 5.88
N LEU A 43 -9.00 2.07 6.73
CA LEU A 43 -9.44 0.98 7.59
C LEU A 43 -10.47 0.09 6.85
N PRO A 44 -10.77 -1.12 7.38
CA PRO A 44 -11.61 -2.10 6.68
C PRO A 44 -12.98 -1.59 6.22
N MET A 45 -13.60 -2.33 5.30
CA MET A 45 -14.93 -2.11 4.67
C MET A 45 -14.99 -1.07 3.55
N HIS A 46 -14.27 0.05 3.64
CA HIS A 46 -14.33 1.06 2.58
C HIS A 46 -13.06 1.90 2.47
N PRO A 47 -12.52 2.15 1.26
CA PRO A 47 -11.27 2.91 1.07
C PRO A 47 -11.35 4.38 1.53
N SER A 48 -12.56 4.93 1.66
CA SER A 48 -12.74 6.30 2.18
C SER A 48 -12.63 6.41 3.71
N TYR A 49 -12.52 5.30 4.44
CA TYR A 49 -12.30 5.30 5.89
C TYR A 49 -10.82 5.54 6.18
N ALA A 50 -10.32 6.70 5.75
CA ALA A 50 -8.92 7.08 5.83
C ALA A 50 -8.61 7.86 7.11
N TYR A 51 -7.58 7.43 7.82
CA TYR A 51 -7.14 8.02 9.08
C TYR A 51 -5.62 8.24 9.06
N PRO A 52 -5.10 9.27 9.75
CA PRO A 52 -3.68 9.36 10.03
C PRO A 52 -3.20 8.12 10.81
N ILE A 53 -2.07 7.53 10.40
CA ILE A 53 -1.50 6.37 11.12
C ILE A 53 -1.21 6.71 12.59
N ARG A 54 -0.81 7.97 12.87
CA ARG A 54 -0.60 8.44 14.26
C ARG A 54 -1.86 8.34 15.11
N GLU A 55 -3.02 8.65 14.53
CA GLU A 55 -4.30 8.66 15.22
C GLU A 55 -4.79 7.22 15.47
N LEU A 56 -4.65 6.36 14.45
CA LEU A 56 -4.89 4.92 14.60
C LEU A 56 -4.06 4.34 15.75
N LYS A 57 -2.76 4.66 15.81
CA LYS A 57 -1.88 4.15 16.86
C LYS A 57 -2.21 4.69 18.25
N ALA A 58 -2.71 5.93 18.36
CA ALA A 58 -3.07 6.53 19.64
C ALA A 58 -4.38 5.95 20.20
N ASN A 59 -5.35 5.64 19.34
CA ASN A 59 -6.72 5.27 19.72
C ASN A 59 -7.18 3.94 19.10
N ALA A 60 -6.26 2.98 18.93
CA ALA A 60 -6.49 1.77 18.14
C ALA A 60 -7.74 0.99 18.56
N LYS A 61 -7.95 0.81 19.88
CA LYS A 61 -9.08 0.06 20.42
C LYS A 61 -10.42 0.68 20.06
N ASP A 62 -10.55 1.99 20.27
CA ASP A 62 -11.81 2.70 20.07
C ASP A 62 -12.15 2.80 18.58
N LEU A 63 -11.16 3.13 17.74
CA LEU A 63 -11.34 3.21 16.29
C LEU A 63 -11.70 1.84 15.69
N LEU A 64 -11.00 0.77 16.08
CA LEU A 64 -11.30 -0.57 15.58
C LEU A 64 -12.64 -1.09 16.09
N HIS A 65 -13.06 -0.73 17.31
CA HIS A 65 -14.39 -1.08 17.82
C HIS A 65 -15.51 -0.38 17.05
N GLU A 66 -15.35 0.90 16.71
CA GLU A 66 -16.31 1.64 15.89
C GLU A 66 -16.48 0.99 14.51
N ILE A 67 -15.36 0.61 13.88
CA ILE A 67 -15.37 -0.01 12.55
C ILE A 67 -15.93 -1.42 12.60
N GLU A 68 -15.58 -2.21 13.62
CA GLU A 68 -16.15 -3.53 13.86
C GLU A 68 -17.67 -3.46 13.99
N THR A 69 -18.18 -2.48 14.75
CA THR A 69 -19.62 -2.28 14.95
C THR A 69 -20.32 -2.00 13.63
N ARG A 70 -19.83 -1.00 12.87
CA ARG A 70 -20.37 -0.64 11.56
C ARG A 70 -20.31 -1.80 10.55
N ALA A 71 -19.20 -2.53 10.53
CA ALA A 71 -19.03 -3.68 9.64
C ALA A 71 -20.01 -4.80 9.98
N ASN A 72 -20.18 -5.14 11.26
CA ASN A 72 -21.09 -6.19 11.70
C ASN A 72 -22.56 -5.87 11.42
N GLU A 73 -22.95 -4.58 11.48
CA GLU A 73 -24.27 -4.13 11.03
C GLU A 73 -24.50 -4.41 9.53
N GLN A 74 -23.50 -4.13 8.69
CA GLN A 74 -23.57 -4.38 7.23
C GLN A 74 -23.58 -5.87 6.89
N LEU A 75 -22.89 -6.70 7.66
CA LEU A 75 -22.79 -8.15 7.42
C LEU A 75 -24.07 -8.92 7.78
N SER A 76 -25.10 -8.25 8.31
CA SER A 76 -26.43 -8.82 8.55
C SER A 76 -26.41 -10.13 9.36
N GLY A 77 -25.43 -10.28 10.26
CA GLY A 77 -25.29 -11.45 11.14
C GLY A 77 -24.81 -12.75 10.46
N LYS A 78 -24.49 -12.74 9.16
CA LYS A 78 -23.99 -13.95 8.46
C LYS A 78 -22.56 -14.30 8.85
N VAL A 79 -21.77 -13.28 9.16
CA VAL A 79 -20.38 -13.36 9.59
C VAL A 79 -20.20 -12.31 10.67
N LYS A 80 -19.38 -12.61 11.68
CA LYS A 80 -18.96 -11.65 12.69
C LYS A 80 -17.50 -11.30 12.47
N MET A 81 -17.23 -10.02 12.25
CA MET A 81 -15.88 -9.48 12.26
C MET A 81 -15.46 -9.18 13.70
N ASP A 82 -14.21 -9.51 14.01
CA ASP A 82 -13.57 -9.26 15.30
C ASP A 82 -12.23 -8.56 15.04
N LEU A 83 -12.24 -7.23 15.14
CA LEU A 83 -11.06 -6.39 15.01
C LEU A 83 -10.47 -6.04 16.37
N VAL A 84 -11.30 -5.94 17.42
CA VAL A 84 -10.84 -5.53 18.75
C VAL A 84 -9.93 -6.58 19.37
N SER A 85 -10.13 -7.87 19.09
CA SER A 85 -9.22 -8.95 19.52
C SER A 85 -7.80 -8.81 18.97
N LYS A 86 -7.61 -8.06 17.88
CA LYS A 86 -6.29 -7.77 17.31
C LYS A 86 -5.55 -6.68 18.08
N VAL A 87 -6.20 -5.95 18.98
CA VAL A 87 -5.52 -4.97 19.83
C VAL A 87 -4.92 -5.67 21.05
N ARG A 88 -3.60 -5.62 21.18
CA ARG A 88 -2.86 -6.18 22.31
C ARG A 88 -3.06 -5.33 23.57
N ALA A 89 -2.71 -5.92 24.72
CA ALA A 89 -2.83 -5.25 26.02
C ALA A 89 -2.02 -3.95 26.13
N ASP A 90 -0.95 -3.80 25.35
CA ASP A 90 -0.12 -2.60 25.26
C ASP A 90 -0.65 -1.55 24.26
N GLY A 91 -1.82 -1.79 23.68
CA GLY A 91 -2.46 -0.91 22.69
C GLY A 91 -1.96 -1.08 21.26
N SER A 92 -0.95 -1.93 21.01
CA SER A 92 -0.46 -2.20 19.66
C SER A 92 -1.42 -3.12 18.88
N ILE A 93 -1.48 -2.93 17.56
CA ILE A 93 -2.30 -3.75 16.68
C ILE A 93 -1.49 -4.97 16.22
N TYR A 94 -2.03 -6.16 16.44
CA TYR A 94 -1.52 -7.42 15.89
C TYR A 94 -1.83 -7.48 14.39
N VAL A 95 -0.79 -7.61 13.57
CA VAL A 95 -0.91 -7.75 12.12
C VAL A 95 -0.59 -9.19 11.73
N ASP A 96 -1.52 -9.85 11.05
CA ASP A 96 -1.33 -11.22 10.56
C ASP A 96 -0.58 -11.27 9.22
N GLN A 97 -0.82 -10.28 8.35
CA GLN A 97 -0.28 -10.26 7.00
C GLN A 97 0.08 -8.84 6.57
N GLY A 98 1.22 -8.71 5.91
CA GLY A 98 1.65 -7.51 5.20
C GLY A 98 1.79 -7.82 3.72
N ILE A 99 1.18 -7.00 2.87
CA ILE A 99 1.16 -7.23 1.43
C ILE A 99 1.50 -5.92 0.72
N VAL A 100 2.54 -5.95 -0.11
CA VAL A 100 2.83 -4.89 -1.09
C VAL A 100 2.55 -5.50 -2.45
N ALA A 101 1.44 -5.11 -3.07
CA ALA A 101 0.97 -5.76 -4.29
C ALA A 101 0.22 -4.84 -5.25
N GLY A 102 0.03 -5.36 -6.45
CA GLY A 102 -0.80 -4.78 -7.49
C GLY A 102 -0.10 -3.66 -8.25
N CYS A 103 -0.78 -3.17 -9.28
CA CYS A 103 -0.31 -2.07 -10.12
C CYS A 103 -0.12 -0.75 -9.36
N SER A 104 -0.71 -0.60 -8.18
CA SER A 104 -0.56 0.60 -7.33
C SER A 104 0.59 0.48 -6.33
N GLY A 105 0.77 -0.70 -5.72
CA GLY A 105 1.73 -0.91 -4.63
C GLY A 105 3.04 -1.55 -5.06
N GLY A 106 3.02 -2.43 -6.05
CA GLY A 106 4.15 -3.26 -6.50
C GLY A 106 5.12 -2.59 -7.47
N THR A 107 5.13 -1.27 -7.55
CA THR A 107 6.01 -0.53 -8.47
C THR A 107 7.47 -0.59 -8.03
N TYR A 108 8.38 -0.31 -8.95
CA TYR A 108 9.82 -0.33 -8.72
C TYR A 108 10.22 0.53 -7.50
N GLU A 109 9.79 1.80 -7.47
CA GLU A 109 10.15 2.74 -6.41
C GLU A 109 9.61 2.30 -5.04
N ASN A 110 8.38 1.79 -5.01
CA ASN A 110 7.77 1.31 -3.76
C ASN A 110 8.52 0.10 -3.21
N LEU A 111 8.89 -0.86 -4.05
CA LEU A 111 9.64 -2.05 -3.62
C LEU A 111 11.07 -1.70 -3.17
N CYS A 112 11.70 -0.71 -3.80
CA CYS A 112 12.98 -0.16 -3.32
C CYS A 112 12.82 0.44 -1.91
N ALA A 113 11.80 1.28 -1.70
CA ALA A 113 11.53 1.88 -0.39
C ALA A 113 11.22 0.83 0.70
N VAL A 114 10.49 -0.23 0.34
CA VAL A 114 10.24 -1.38 1.22
C VAL A 114 11.55 -2.07 1.61
N ALA A 115 12.44 -2.34 0.66
CA ALA A 115 13.75 -2.90 0.95
C ALA A 115 14.57 -2.00 1.87
N ASP A 116 14.58 -0.69 1.64
CA ASP A 116 15.29 0.26 2.52
C ASP A 116 14.74 0.24 3.96
N ILE A 117 13.42 0.13 4.12
CA ILE A 117 12.79 0.01 5.44
C ILE A 117 13.20 -1.30 6.14
N LEU A 118 13.31 -2.39 5.39
CA LEU A 118 13.58 -3.74 5.90
C LEU A 118 15.07 -4.06 6.05
N ARG A 119 15.97 -3.32 5.39
CA ARG A 119 17.40 -3.61 5.37
C ARG A 119 17.98 -3.70 6.78
N GLY A 120 18.63 -4.84 7.07
CA GLY A 120 19.21 -5.13 8.38
C GLY A 120 18.19 -5.42 9.51
N LYS A 121 16.90 -5.57 9.18
CA LYS A 121 15.82 -5.92 10.11
C LYS A 121 15.27 -7.32 9.80
N SER A 122 14.32 -7.76 10.61
CA SER A 122 13.62 -9.04 10.42
C SER A 122 12.12 -8.88 10.65
N CYS A 123 11.31 -9.55 9.82
CA CYS A 123 9.89 -9.74 10.00
C CYS A 123 9.55 -10.76 11.10
N GLY A 124 10.57 -11.36 11.73
CA GLY A 124 10.42 -12.39 12.75
C GLY A 124 10.19 -13.79 12.17
N ASN A 125 9.92 -14.75 13.05
CA ASN A 125 9.66 -16.16 12.72
C ASN A 125 8.31 -16.64 13.28
N GLY A 126 7.39 -15.71 13.54
CA GLY A 126 6.04 -15.98 14.03
C GLY A 126 5.04 -16.20 12.90
N GLU A 127 3.75 -16.01 13.20
CA GLU A 127 2.66 -16.22 12.23
C GLU A 127 2.54 -15.11 11.18
N PHE A 128 3.17 -13.95 11.40
CA PHE A 128 3.13 -12.83 10.47
C PHE A 128 3.74 -13.20 9.12
N LYS A 129 3.00 -12.96 8.03
CA LYS A 129 3.46 -13.20 6.66
C LYS A 129 3.59 -11.89 5.91
N PHE A 130 4.81 -11.59 5.45
CA PHE A 130 5.05 -10.47 4.55
C PHE A 130 5.23 -10.97 3.10
N SER A 131 4.52 -10.37 2.15
CA SER A 131 4.66 -10.71 0.73
C SER A 131 4.74 -9.46 -0.15
N ALA A 132 5.65 -9.50 -1.12
CA ALA A 132 5.88 -8.43 -2.09
C ALA A 132 5.67 -8.96 -3.51
N TYR A 133 4.75 -8.33 -4.25
CA TYR A 133 4.39 -8.69 -5.63
C TYR A 133 4.82 -7.54 -6.55
N PRO A 134 5.83 -7.74 -7.42
CA PRO A 134 6.20 -6.75 -8.43
C PRO A 134 5.09 -6.59 -9.48
N ASP A 135 4.96 -5.37 -10.01
CA ASP A 135 3.95 -5.01 -11.00
C ASP A 135 4.15 -5.67 -12.37
N SER A 136 5.38 -6.04 -12.71
CA SER A 136 5.75 -6.52 -14.03
C SER A 136 7.10 -7.27 -14.03
N MET A 137 7.31 -8.08 -15.07
CA MET A 137 8.57 -8.83 -15.22
C MET A 137 9.81 -7.93 -15.42
N PRO A 138 9.76 -6.81 -16.16
CA PRO A 138 10.89 -5.87 -16.25
C PRO A 138 11.26 -5.27 -14.90
N THR A 139 10.28 -4.82 -14.11
CA THR A 139 10.48 -4.34 -12.74
C THR A 139 11.12 -5.44 -11.88
N TYR A 140 10.57 -6.67 -11.90
CA TYR A 140 11.14 -7.79 -11.16
C TYR A 140 12.61 -8.01 -11.54
N LEU A 141 12.94 -8.12 -12.83
CA LEU A 141 14.31 -8.31 -13.28
C LEU A 141 15.26 -7.23 -12.73
N GLU A 142 14.84 -5.97 -12.72
CA GLU A 142 15.66 -4.88 -12.21
C GLU A 142 15.84 -4.94 -10.69
N LEU A 143 14.79 -5.29 -9.95
CA LEU A 143 14.84 -5.50 -8.49
C LEU A 143 15.73 -6.70 -8.09
N VAL A 144 15.87 -7.70 -8.96
CA VAL A 144 16.85 -8.78 -8.77
C VAL A 144 18.26 -8.25 -8.96
N LYS A 145 18.51 -7.51 -10.05
CA LYS A 145 19.84 -6.98 -10.38
C LYS A 145 20.37 -6.00 -9.33
N ASN A 146 19.51 -5.14 -8.80
CA ASN A 146 19.89 -4.11 -7.84
C ASN A 146 19.93 -4.60 -6.37
N GLY A 147 19.55 -5.86 -6.11
CA GLY A 147 19.59 -6.48 -4.79
C GLY A 147 18.36 -6.27 -3.91
N VAL A 148 17.33 -5.54 -4.35
CA VAL A 148 16.10 -5.31 -3.58
C VAL A 148 15.39 -6.62 -3.21
N VAL A 149 15.36 -7.59 -4.13
CA VAL A 149 14.80 -8.92 -3.84
C VAL A 149 15.55 -9.59 -2.69
N ALA A 150 16.88 -9.48 -2.68
CA ALA A 150 17.72 -10.07 -1.63
C ALA A 150 17.46 -9.39 -0.28
N ASP A 151 17.34 -8.06 -0.24
CA ASP A 151 17.02 -7.31 0.98
C ASP A 151 15.67 -7.75 1.57
N ILE A 152 14.63 -7.86 0.74
CA ILE A 152 13.28 -8.28 1.17
C ILE A 152 13.29 -9.72 1.70
N VAL A 153 13.90 -10.65 0.96
CA VAL A 153 13.96 -12.07 1.36
C VAL A 153 14.81 -12.27 2.61
N SER A 154 15.92 -11.53 2.74
CA SER A 154 16.79 -11.61 3.93
C SER A 154 16.07 -11.16 5.20
N ALA A 155 15.12 -10.23 5.09
CA ALA A 155 14.28 -9.82 6.22
C ALA A 155 13.19 -10.86 6.58
N GLY A 156 13.00 -11.91 5.77
CA GLY A 156 11.95 -12.91 5.94
C GLY A 156 10.69 -12.64 5.09
N GLY A 157 10.75 -11.69 4.16
CA GLY A 157 9.67 -11.43 3.20
C GLY A 157 9.61 -12.46 2.08
N ILE A 158 8.41 -12.74 1.58
CA ILE A 158 8.20 -13.63 0.44
C ILE A 158 8.08 -12.76 -0.82
N PHE A 159 9.07 -12.84 -1.70
CA PHE A 159 9.01 -12.16 -3.00
C PHE A 159 8.25 -13.05 -4.00
N ARG A 160 7.20 -12.52 -4.61
CA ARG A 160 6.20 -13.28 -5.38
C ARG A 160 6.30 -13.00 -6.88
N GLU A 161 5.58 -13.82 -7.64
CA GLU A 161 5.37 -13.67 -9.07
C GLU A 161 4.63 -12.36 -9.43
N CYS A 162 4.82 -11.89 -10.66
CA CYS A 162 4.15 -10.69 -11.19
C CYS A 162 2.66 -10.96 -11.42
N PHE A 163 1.86 -10.85 -10.37
CA PHE A 163 0.45 -11.23 -10.35
C PHE A 163 -0.35 -10.30 -9.43
N CYS A 164 -1.62 -10.05 -9.78
CA CYS A 164 -2.50 -9.22 -8.97
C CYS A 164 -2.71 -9.78 -7.56
N GLY A 165 -2.73 -11.12 -7.42
CA GLY A 165 -2.75 -11.81 -6.14
C GLY A 165 -3.88 -11.33 -5.19
N PRO A 166 -3.55 -10.98 -3.94
CA PRO A 166 -4.52 -10.54 -2.94
C PRO A 166 -5.38 -9.35 -3.37
N CYS A 167 -4.95 -8.53 -4.34
CA CYS A 167 -5.66 -7.34 -4.78
C CYS A 167 -7.10 -7.64 -5.29
N PHE A 168 -7.34 -8.83 -5.83
CA PHE A 168 -8.68 -9.27 -6.24
C PHE A 168 -9.21 -10.45 -5.41
N GLY A 169 -8.57 -10.72 -4.26
CA GLY A 169 -8.97 -11.77 -3.32
C GLY A 169 -8.28 -13.12 -3.53
N ALA A 170 -7.27 -13.23 -4.39
CA ALA A 170 -6.47 -14.45 -4.57
C ALA A 170 -5.10 -14.33 -3.89
N GLY A 171 -5.08 -14.41 -2.55
CA GLY A 171 -3.92 -14.07 -1.72
C GLY A 171 -3.48 -15.13 -0.74
#